data_AF-A0A2E1FP99-F1
#
_entry.id   AF-A0A2E1FP99-F1
#
_cell.length_a   1.000
_cell.length_b   1.000
_cell.length_c   1.000
_cell.angle_alpha   90.00
_cell.angle_beta   90.00
_cell.angle_gamma   90.00
#
_symmetry.space_group_name_H-M   'P 1'
#
loop_
_entity.id
_entity.type
_entity.pdbx_description
1 polymer ?
#
loop_
_entity_poly.entity_id
_entity_poly.type
_entity_poly.pdbx_seq_one_letter_code
_entity_poly.pdbx_strand_id
1 'polypeptide(L)'
;MFVSPAKGKILKMQHRWMTFLTSNPSMWVELENREEITRILNTKKTVLIKWDDNANKEALNKVLLHARNNNVRISACAWDMTHKAIKFHSQFKPSPYPERDLRYISRFFVYFKKI
;
A
#
# COMPACT_ATOMS: atom_id res chain seq x y z
N MET A 1 -2.04 3.19 -13.00
CA MET A 1 -0.95 4.12 -12.63
C MET A 1 -1.36 4.98 -11.44
N PHE A 2 -0.87 4.71 -10.22
CA PHE A 2 -0.86 5.70 -9.13
C PHE A 2 0.12 6.79 -9.54
N VAL A 3 -0.35 7.69 -10.39
CA VAL A 3 0.21 9.02 -10.51
C VAL A 3 -0.46 9.73 -9.35
N SER A 4 0.26 9.97 -8.25
CA SER A 4 -0.16 11.15 -7.53
C SER A 4 0.07 12.30 -8.51
N PRO A 5 -0.97 13.03 -8.97
CA PRO A 5 -0.72 14.21 -9.79
C PRO A 5 0.05 15.27 -8.99
N ALA A 6 0.15 15.09 -7.66
CA ALA A 6 0.92 15.92 -6.77
C ALA A 6 2.41 15.81 -7.08
N LYS A 7 3.01 16.94 -7.44
CA LYS A 7 4.45 17.13 -7.51
C LYS A 7 4.89 18.15 -6.46
N GLY A 8 6.17 18.11 -6.09
CA GLY A 8 6.76 19.12 -5.19
C GLY A 8 6.09 19.20 -3.82
N LYS A 9 5.59 20.38 -3.45
CA LYS A 9 5.00 20.65 -2.12
C LYS A 9 3.76 19.81 -1.84
N ILE A 10 2.92 19.56 -2.86
CA ILE A 10 1.67 18.79 -2.69
C ILE A 10 2.00 17.33 -2.38
N LEU A 11 3.02 16.76 -3.03
CA LEU A 11 3.46 15.38 -2.74
C LEU A 11 3.97 15.25 -1.30
N LYS A 12 4.77 16.23 -0.85
CA LYS A 12 5.26 16.29 0.54
C LYS A 12 4.13 16.38 1.55
N MET A 13 3.11 17.21 1.26
CA MET A 13 1.91 17.28 2.10
C MET A 13 1.19 15.94 2.11
N GLN A 14 0.89 15.37 0.94
CA GLN A 14 0.22 14.08 0.85
C GLN A 14 0.93 13.01 1.68
N HIS A 15 2.26 12.90 1.60
CA HIS A 15 3.02 11.95 2.42
C HIS A 15 2.85 12.19 3.93
N ARG A 16 2.78 13.46 4.38
CA ARG A 16 2.50 13.80 5.79
C ARG A 16 1.09 13.39 6.20
N TRP A 17 0.08 13.70 5.39
CA TRP A 17 -1.31 13.32 5.66
C TRP A 17 -1.45 11.79 5.69
N MET A 18 -0.75 11.10 4.80
CA MET A 18 -0.78 9.64 4.71
C MET A 18 -0.33 8.95 6.00
N THR A 19 0.49 9.60 6.83
CA THR A 19 0.89 9.05 8.14
C THR A 19 -0.29 8.84 9.08
N PHE A 20 -1.37 9.60 8.94
CA PHE A 20 -2.51 9.58 9.86
C PHE A 20 -3.74 8.86 9.29
N LEU A 21 -3.60 8.14 8.17
CA LEU A 21 -4.72 7.54 7.46
C LEU A 21 -5.29 6.27 8.10
N THR A 22 -4.53 5.58 8.95
CA THR A 22 -5.01 4.40 9.66
C THR A 22 -4.92 4.63 11.16
N SER A 23 -5.52 3.73 11.95
CA SER A 23 -5.47 3.83 13.42
C SER A 23 -4.04 3.82 13.95
N ASN A 24 -3.10 3.26 13.19
CA ASN A 24 -1.68 3.28 13.49
C ASN A 24 -0.96 4.26 12.54
N PRO A 25 0.14 4.90 12.98
CA PRO A 25 0.95 5.71 12.08
C PRO A 25 1.34 4.88 10.87
N SER A 26 1.11 5.45 9.69
CA SER A 26 1.28 4.74 8.42
C SER A 26 2.48 5.27 7.65
N MET A 27 3.12 4.43 6.87
CA MET A 27 4.26 4.82 6.03
C MET A 27 4.11 4.24 4.64
N TRP A 28 4.27 5.11 3.66
CA TRP A 28 4.34 4.74 2.26
C TRP A 28 5.64 4.01 1.97
N VAL A 29 5.55 3.01 1.09
CA VAL A 29 6.70 2.23 0.68
C VAL A 29 6.70 2.06 -0.83
N GLU A 30 7.79 2.50 -1.46
CA GLU A 30 8.04 2.21 -2.86
C GLU A 30 8.54 0.78 -3.00
N LEU A 31 7.86 -0.03 -3.84
CA LEU A 31 8.15 -1.47 -3.98
C LEU A 31 9.56 -1.76 -4.50
N GLU A 32 10.18 -0.79 -5.16
CA GLU A 32 11.53 -0.89 -5.73
C GLU A 32 12.62 -0.63 -4.67
N ASN A 33 12.28 -0.02 -3.52
CA ASN A 33 13.24 0.37 -2.48
C ASN A 33 13.25 -0.63 -1.31
N ARG A 34 14.05 -1.70 -1.45
CA ARG A 34 14.15 -2.79 -0.45
C ARG A 34 14.67 -2.35 0.91
N GLU A 35 15.61 -1.41 0.95
CA GLU A 35 16.17 -0.90 2.20
C GLU A 35 15.10 -0.13 3.00
N GLU A 36 14.32 0.68 2.29
CA GLU A 36 13.21 1.42 2.88
C GLU A 36 12.10 0.49 3.38
N ILE A 37 11.72 -0.54 2.60
CA ILE A 37 10.80 -1.59 3.05
C ILE A 37 11.27 -2.17 4.38
N THR A 38 12.53 -2.61 4.45
CA THR A 38 13.09 -3.27 5.64
C THR A 38 13.09 -2.33 6.85
N ARG A 39 13.54 -1.08 6.66
CA ARG A 39 13.56 -0.07 7.71
C ARG A 39 12.17 0.20 8.27
N ILE A 40 11.16 0.35 7.40
CA ILE A 40 9.79 0.70 7.80
C ILE A 40 9.14 -0.46 8.53
N LEU A 41 9.35 -1.69 8.07
CA LEU A 41 8.82 -2.89 8.71
C LEU A 41 9.34 -3.07 10.15
N ASN A 42 10.51 -2.50 10.49
CA ASN A 42 11.02 -2.50 11.86
C ASN A 42 10.35 -1.43 12.76
N THR A 43 9.59 -0.49 12.21
CA THR A 43 9.00 0.63 12.98
C THR A 43 7.59 0.35 13.55
N LYS A 44 7.04 -0.86 13.38
CA LYS A 44 5.66 -1.26 13.76
C LYS A 44 4.54 -0.39 13.17
N LYS A 45 4.86 0.50 12.21
CA LYS A 45 3.92 1.34 11.49
C LYS A 45 3.17 0.54 10.43
N THR A 46 1.94 0.95 10.11
CA THR A 46 1.19 0.33 9.01
C THR A 46 1.88 0.66 7.69
N VAL A 47 2.23 -0.35 6.90
CA VAL A 47 2.82 -0.15 5.58
C VAL A 47 1.72 0.08 4.55
N LEU A 48 1.82 1.20 3.82
CA LEU A 48 0.95 1.54 2.71
C LEU A 48 1.60 1.05 1.42
N ILE A 49 0.94 0.12 0.75
CA ILE A 49 1.37 -0.38 -0.56
C ILE A 49 0.55 0.26 -1.68
N LYS A 50 1.23 0.62 -2.77
CA LYS A 50 0.61 0.98 -4.03
C LYS A 50 0.00 -0.25 -4.68
N TRP A 51 -1.29 -0.21 -4.97
CA TRP A 51 -1.94 -1.21 -5.80
C TRP A 51 -2.04 -0.72 -7.25
N ASP A 52 -1.54 -1.54 -8.18
CA ASP A 52 -1.63 -1.35 -9.62
C ASP A 52 -1.73 -2.75 -10.28
N ASP A 53 -2.47 -2.88 -11.38
CA ASP A 53 -2.58 -4.18 -12.07
C ASP A 53 -1.26 -4.63 -12.68
N ASN A 54 -0.43 -3.65 -13.02
CA ASN A 54 0.92 -3.88 -13.54
C ASN A 54 1.97 -3.87 -12.41
N ALA A 55 1.56 -3.87 -11.14
CA ALA A 55 2.49 -3.91 -10.03
C ALA A 55 3.29 -5.23 -10.05
N ASN A 56 4.57 -5.14 -9.69
CA ASN A 56 5.45 -6.29 -9.58
C ASN A 56 4.94 -7.23 -8.46
N LYS A 57 4.31 -8.33 -8.86
CA LYS A 57 3.73 -9.33 -7.95
C LYS A 57 4.77 -9.97 -7.04
N GLU A 58 5.99 -10.18 -7.53
CA GLU A 58 7.07 -10.77 -6.75
C GLU A 58 7.52 -9.80 -5.64
N ALA A 59 7.65 -8.51 -5.96
CA ALA A 59 7.98 -7.48 -4.98
C ALA A 59 6.88 -7.35 -3.92
N LEU A 60 5.61 -7.35 -4.33
CA LEU A 60 4.47 -7.33 -3.42
C LEU A 60 4.44 -8.54 -2.49
N ASN A 61 4.70 -9.74 -3.04
CA ASN A 61 4.77 -10.97 -2.26
C ASN A 61 5.85 -10.88 -1.18
N LYS A 62 7.05 -10.40 -1.54
CA LYS A 62 8.15 -10.15 -0.59
C LYS A 62 7.73 -9.18 0.53
N VAL A 63 7.06 -8.08 0.20
CA VAL A 63 6.56 -7.12 1.21
C VAL A 63 5.58 -7.78 2.17
N LEU A 64 4.63 -8.58 1.66
CA LEU A 64 3.65 -9.28 2.50
C LEU A 64 4.32 -10.31 3.43
N LEU A 65 5.29 -11.08 2.93
CA LEU A 65 6.05 -12.03 3.73
C LEU A 65 6.87 -11.34 4.82
N HIS A 66 7.59 -10.27 4.49
CA HIS A 66 8.36 -9.53 5.49
C HIS A 66 7.46 -8.87 6.53
N ALA A 67 6.32 -8.30 6.12
CA ALA A 67 5.37 -7.70 7.05
C ALA A 67 4.75 -8.74 7.99
N ARG A 68 4.46 -9.95 7.49
CA ARG A 68 4.05 -11.06 8.33
C ARG A 68 5.11 -11.41 9.38
N ASN A 69 6.35 -11.63 8.95
CA ASN A 69 7.44 -12.04 9.83
C ASN A 69 7.72 -11.01 10.93
N ASN A 70 7.44 -9.73 10.67
CA ASN A 70 7.61 -8.64 11.63
C ASN A 70 6.30 -8.24 12.34
N ASN A 71 5.20 -8.98 12.14
CA ASN A 71 3.87 -8.69 12.72
C ASN A 71 3.37 -7.26 12.43
N VAL A 72 3.68 -6.76 11.22
CA VAL A 72 3.30 -5.44 10.73
C VAL A 72 2.00 -5.50 9.95
N ARG A 73 1.14 -4.49 10.11
CA ARG A 73 -0.09 -4.34 9.33
C ARG A 73 0.21 -3.71 7.97
N ILE A 74 -0.52 -4.15 6.95
CA ILE A 74 -0.49 -3.61 5.60
C ILE A 74 -1.84 -2.96 5.30
N SER A 75 -1.81 -1.89 4.51
CA SER A 75 -2.98 -1.33 3.85
C SER A 75 -2.62 -1.09 2.39
N ALA A 76 -3.52 -1.46 1.48
CA ALA A 76 -3.33 -1.21 0.06
C ALA A 76 -4.08 0.06 -0.36
N CYS A 77 -3.56 0.78 -1.35
CA CYS A 77 -4.25 1.94 -1.89
C CYS A 77 -4.04 2.11 -3.39
N ALA A 78 -5.08 2.63 -4.05
CA ALA A 78 -5.12 2.86 -5.48
C ALA A 78 -5.71 4.24 -5.77
N TRP A 79 -5.32 4.81 -6.91
CA TRP A 79 -5.91 6.03 -7.42
C TRP A 79 -7.15 5.71 -8.26
N ASP A 80 -8.28 6.28 -7.87
CA ASP A 80 -9.54 6.22 -8.60
C ASP A 80 -9.57 7.39 -9.60
N MET A 81 -9.43 7.06 -10.89
CA MET A 81 -9.43 8.04 -11.98
C MET A 81 -10.80 8.72 -12.15
N THR A 82 -11.89 8.03 -11.83
CA THR A 82 -13.27 8.50 -12.00
C THR A 82 -13.59 9.60 -11.00
N HIS A 83 -13.37 9.31 -9.72
CA HIS A 83 -13.74 10.21 -8.63
C HIS A 83 -12.57 11.13 -8.22
N LYS A 84 -11.41 11.00 -8.87
CA LYS A 84 -10.18 11.74 -8.57
C LYS A 84 -9.82 11.66 -7.07
N ALA A 85 -9.86 10.44 -6.54
CA ALA A 85 -9.69 10.18 -5.11
C ALA A 85 -8.75 8.99 -4.87
N ILE A 86 -8.13 8.93 -3.69
CA ILE A 86 -7.37 7.76 -3.25
C ILE A 86 -8.33 6.81 -2.54
N LYS A 87 -8.37 5.55 -2.98
CA LYS A 87 -9.12 4.48 -2.31
C LYS A 87 -8.17 3.68 -1.45
N PHE A 88 -8.60 3.37 -0.23
CA PHE A 88 -7.84 2.60 0.73
C PHE A 88 -8.58 1.31 1.07
N HIS A 89 -7.84 0.21 1.06
CA HIS A 89 -8.28 -1.02 1.69
C HIS A 89 -8.04 -0.93 3.21
N SER A 90 -8.88 -1.58 4.00
CA SER A 90 -8.73 -1.59 5.46
C SER A 90 -7.40 -2.25 5.87
N GLN A 91 -6.73 -1.74 6.91
CA GLN A 91 -5.52 -2.36 7.42
C GLN A 91 -5.73 -3.83 7.80
N PHE A 92 -4.79 -4.70 7.43
CA PHE A 92 -4.86 -6.13 7.72
C PHE A 92 -3.48 -6.68 8.07
N LYS A 93 -3.44 -7.82 8.77
CA LYS A 93 -2.20 -8.58 8.98
C LYS A 93 -2.04 -9.57 7.83
N PRO A 94 -0.90 -9.58 7.12
CA PRO A 94 -0.68 -10.54 6.04
C PRO A 94 -0.78 -11.98 6.54
N SER A 95 -1.47 -12.80 5.76
CA SER A 95 -1.65 -14.20 6.02
C SER A 95 -0.41 -15.01 5.59
N PRO A 96 -0.32 -16.31 5.95
CA PRO A 96 0.79 -17.15 5.48
C PRO A 96 0.74 -17.43 3.97
N TYR A 97 -0.30 -16.98 3.28
CA TYR A 97 -0.53 -17.21 1.86
C TYR A 97 -0.61 -15.87 1.10
N PRO A 98 0.53 -15.23 0.77
CA PRO A 98 0.57 -13.91 0.13
C PRO A 98 -0.24 -13.83 -1.15
N GLU A 99 -0.27 -14.89 -1.96
CA GLU A 99 -1.08 -14.92 -3.18
C GLU A 99 -2.57 -14.73 -2.90
N ARG A 100 -3.07 -15.30 -1.81
CA ARG A 100 -4.47 -15.14 -1.40
C ARG A 100 -4.75 -13.69 -1.02
N ASP A 101 -3.83 -13.08 -0.29
CA ASP A 101 -3.95 -11.67 0.11
C ASP A 101 -3.92 -10.76 -1.12
N LEU A 102 -3.01 -11.02 -2.08
CA LEU A 102 -2.97 -10.29 -3.36
C LEU A 102 -4.26 -10.47 -4.15
N ARG A 103 -4.80 -11.69 -4.26
CA ARG A 103 -6.10 -11.93 -4.92
C ARG A 103 -7.23 -11.18 -4.22
N TYR A 104 -7.24 -11.14 -2.89
CA TYR A 104 -8.23 -10.40 -2.12
C TYR A 104 -8.13 -8.89 -2.34
N ILE A 105 -6.93 -8.31 -2.28
CA ILE A 105 -6.69 -6.90 -2.59
C ILE A 105 -7.11 -6.59 -4.04
N SER A 106 -6.75 -7.46 -4.98
CA SER A 106 -7.14 -7.32 -6.39
C SER A 106 -8.66 -7.17 -6.51
N ARG A 107 -9.42 -8.08 -5.87
CA ARG A 107 -10.88 -8.09 -5.90
C ARG A 107 -11.47 -6.83 -5.27
N PHE A 108 -10.89 -6.34 -4.17
CA PHE A 108 -11.31 -5.08 -3.56
C PHE A 108 -11.23 -3.92 -4.55
N PHE A 109 -10.12 -3.81 -5.30
CA PHE A 109 -9.94 -2.71 -6.25
C PHE A 109 -10.68 -2.87 -7.58
N VAL A 110 -11.16 -4.07 -7.96
CA VAL A 110 -12.02 -4.24 -9.15
C VAL A 110 -13.28 -3.37 -9.06
N TYR A 111 -13.89 -3.25 -7.88
CA TYR A 111 -15.11 -2.46 -7.70
C TYR A 111 -14.91 -0.96 -7.89
N PHE A 112 -13.68 -0.46 -7.76
CA PHE A 112 -13.34 0.94 -7.98
C PHE A 112 -12.85 1.21 -9.42
N LYS A 113 -12.68 0.17 -10.24
CA LYS A 113 -12.34 0.28 -11.66
C LYS A 113 -13.53 0.21 -12.60
N LYS A 114 -14.65 -0.36 -12.14
CA LYS A 114 -15.87 -0.42 -12.94
C LYS A 114 -16.43 1.00 -13.10
N ILE A 115 -16.09 1.61 -14.24
CA ILE A 115 -16.97 2.50 -15.00
C ILE A 115 -17.48 1.66 -16.17
#